data_AF-A0A150Y1T3-F1
#
_entry.id   AF-A0A150Y1T3-F1
#
_cell.length_a   1.000
_cell.length_b   1.000
_cell.length_c   1.000
_cell.angle_alpha   90.00
_cell.angle_beta   90.00
_cell.angle_gamma   90.00
#
_symmetry.space_group_name_H-M   'P 1'
#
loop_
_entity.id
_entity.type
_entity.pdbx_description
1 polymer ?
#
loop_
_entity_poly.entity_id
_entity_poly.type
_entity_poly.pdbx_seq_one_letter_code
_entity_poly.pdbx_strand_id
1 'polypeptide(L)'
;MLNFIKRRREKKAIKSTFREYGHKIKQFDIDGYGKVKYAQWLHPFEGPKFVTKAQIDFYKELSGEGKMIIDIGAHTGDTTVPMALAVGKSGIVLGLEPNPYVYKILEKNSALNPDNTNIVPLPFAATEEDGEFIFNYSDASFCNGGFLSQIKNRKHKHNY
;
A
#
# COMPACT_ATOMS: atom_id res chain seq x y z
N MET A 1 11.38 20.19 -26.93
CA MET A 1 11.01 18.91 -27.60
C MET A 1 11.96 17.75 -27.27
N LEU A 2 13.29 17.92 -27.38
CA LEU A 2 14.29 16.88 -27.06
C LEU A 2 14.20 16.33 -25.62
N ASN A 3 14.04 17.21 -24.61
CA ASN A 3 13.89 16.79 -23.21
C ASN A 3 12.65 15.94 -22.94
N PHE A 4 11.56 16.17 -23.68
CA PHE A 4 10.33 15.39 -23.54
C PHE A 4 10.51 13.96 -24.06
N ILE A 5 11.16 13.80 -25.22
CA ILE A 5 11.47 12.50 -25.82
C ILE A 5 12.42 11.70 -24.92
N LYS A 6 13.46 12.35 -24.37
CA LYS A 6 14.40 11.72 -23.43
C LYS A 6 13.69 11.18 -22.18
N ARG A 7 12.90 12.01 -21.50
CA ARG A 7 12.10 11.60 -20.33
C ARG A 7 11.15 10.44 -20.64
N ARG A 8 10.53 10.45 -21.82
CA ARG A 8 9.62 9.38 -22.24
C ARG A 8 10.36 8.04 -22.47
N ARG A 9 11.56 8.08 -23.04
CA ARG A 9 12.43 6.90 -23.21
C ARG A 9 12.90 6.36 -21.85
N GLU A 10 13.37 7.22 -20.96
CA GLU A 10 13.77 6.85 -19.59
C GLU A 10 12.61 6.21 -18.82
N LYS A 11 11.43 6.83 -18.84
CA LYS A 11 10.22 6.27 -18.21
C LYS A 11 9.85 4.92 -18.80
N LYS A 12 9.95 4.74 -20.13
CA LYS A 12 9.69 3.45 -20.78
C LYS A 12 10.69 2.38 -20.32
N ALA A 13 11.98 2.73 -20.25
CA ALA A 13 13.03 1.81 -19.81
C ALA A 13 12.82 1.36 -18.35
N ILE A 14 12.45 2.28 -17.45
CA ILE A 14 12.08 1.95 -16.06
C ILE A 14 10.85 1.03 -16.04
N LYS A 15 9.81 1.34 -16.82
CA LYS A 15 8.59 0.52 -16.88
C LYS A 15 8.82 -0.90 -17.40
N SER A 16 9.81 -1.12 -18.27
CA SER A 16 10.03 -2.41 -18.92
C SER A 16 11.16 -3.24 -18.32
N THR A 17 11.81 -2.75 -17.25
CA THR A 17 12.96 -3.44 -16.63
C THR A 17 12.64 -3.70 -15.17
N PHE A 18 12.65 -4.96 -14.75
CA PHE A 18 12.45 -5.32 -13.36
C PHE A 18 13.60 -4.81 -12.49
N ARG A 19 13.25 -4.22 -11.35
CA ARG A 19 14.14 -3.84 -10.26
C ARG A 19 13.39 -3.97 -8.94
N GLU A 20 14.03 -4.50 -7.92
CA GLU A 20 13.54 -4.35 -6.56
C GLU A 20 13.95 -2.99 -5.99
N TYR A 21 13.04 -2.37 -5.25
CA TYR A 21 13.26 -1.08 -4.62
C TYR A 21 13.11 -1.21 -3.11
N GLY A 22 14.06 -0.63 -2.36
CA GLY A 22 14.00 -0.56 -0.90
C GLY A 22 13.00 0.48 -0.39
N HIS A 23 13.13 0.84 0.88
CA HIS A 23 12.31 1.86 1.52
C HIS A 23 13.18 2.89 2.26
N LYS A 24 12.57 4.04 2.56
CA LYS A 24 13.08 5.01 3.54
C LYS A 24 12.06 5.23 4.64
N ILE A 25 12.52 5.34 5.88
CA ILE A 25 11.62 5.64 7.00
C ILE A 25 11.29 7.14 6.98
N LYS A 26 10.00 7.45 6.89
CA LYS A 26 9.42 8.75 7.21
C LYS A 26 8.88 8.73 8.63
N GLN A 27 8.87 9.89 9.27
CA GLN A 27 8.25 10.09 10.57
C GLN A 27 7.27 11.25 10.47
N PHE A 28 6.11 11.10 11.10
CA PHE A 28 5.06 12.11 11.19
C PHE A 28 4.78 12.35 12.67
N ASP A 29 4.73 13.62 13.07
CA ASP A 29 4.26 14.00 14.41
C ASP A 29 2.76 14.26 14.31
N ILE A 30 1.97 13.45 15.01
CA ILE A 30 0.52 13.46 14.91
C ILE A 30 -0.06 13.72 16.29
N ASP A 31 -0.83 14.79 16.41
CA ASP A 31 -1.52 15.15 17.65
C ASP A 31 -2.37 13.98 18.18
N GLY A 32 -2.17 13.63 19.45
CA GLY A 32 -2.78 12.48 20.11
C GLY A 32 -2.15 11.11 19.84
N TYR A 33 -1.22 10.98 18.88
CA TYR A 33 -0.58 9.71 18.51
C TYR A 33 0.97 9.76 18.56
N GLY A 34 1.54 10.95 18.72
CA GLY A 34 2.97 11.18 18.79
C GLY A 34 3.68 10.87 17.47
N LYS A 35 4.90 10.32 17.57
CA LYS A 35 5.74 10.02 16.41
C LYS A 35 5.33 8.71 15.76
N VAL A 36 4.73 8.80 14.57
CA VAL A 36 4.37 7.65 13.73
C VAL A 36 5.41 7.48 12.63
N LYS A 37 5.92 6.25 12.47
CA LYS A 37 6.89 5.87 11.44
C LYS A 37 6.19 5.18 10.27
N TYR A 38 6.70 5.41 9.06
CA TYR A 38 6.23 4.76 7.83
C TYR A 38 7.40 4.47 6.89
N ALA A 39 7.52 3.24 6.41
CA ALA A 39 8.40 2.83 5.33
C ALA A 39 7.83 3.29 3.99
N GLN A 40 8.34 4.42 3.49
CA GLN A 40 8.07 4.88 2.14
C GLN A 40 8.80 3.99 1.14
N TRP A 41 8.07 3.25 0.32
CA TRP A 41 8.64 2.51 -0.79
C TRP A 41 9.30 3.46 -1.80
N LEU A 42 10.50 3.10 -2.27
CA LEU A 42 11.30 3.93 -3.18
C LEU A 42 11.04 3.62 -4.66
N HIS A 43 9.94 2.92 -4.95
CA HIS A 43 9.53 2.64 -6.31
C HIS A 43 9.26 3.96 -7.07
N PRO A 44 9.79 4.16 -8.29
CA PRO A 44 9.69 5.43 -9.02
C PRO A 44 8.27 5.80 -9.47
N PHE A 45 7.35 4.84 -9.45
CA PHE A 45 5.93 5.07 -9.72
C PHE A 45 5.06 5.10 -8.46
N GLU A 46 5.67 4.94 -7.27
CA GLU A 46 4.97 5.12 -6.01
C GLU A 46 5.03 6.58 -5.58
N GLY A 47 3.86 7.15 -5.26
CA GLY A 47 3.76 8.51 -4.75
C GLY A 47 4.25 8.62 -3.30
N PRO A 48 4.62 9.84 -2.84
CA PRO A 48 4.89 10.06 -1.43
C PRO A 48 3.63 9.81 -0.60
N LYS A 49 3.74 8.97 0.43
CA LYS A 49 2.67 8.65 1.38
C LYS A 49 2.77 9.51 2.63
N PHE A 50 1.62 9.76 3.25
CA PHE A 50 1.50 10.57 4.46
C PHE A 50 0.51 9.89 5.40
N VAL A 51 0.82 9.93 6.69
CA VAL A 51 -0.11 9.55 7.77
C VAL A 51 -0.52 10.84 8.46
N THR A 52 -1.83 11.08 8.52
CA THR A 52 -2.42 12.33 9.00
C THR A 52 -3.51 12.04 10.02
N LYS A 53 -3.75 12.98 10.92
CA LYS A 53 -4.83 12.87 11.91
C LYS A 53 -6.20 12.68 11.24
N ALA A 54 -6.47 13.39 10.13
CA ALA A 54 -7.73 13.28 9.41
C ALA A 54 -8.01 11.86 8.88
N GLN A 55 -6.99 11.13 8.41
CA GLN A 55 -7.16 9.72 8.01
C GLN A 55 -7.50 8.83 9.21
N ILE A 56 -6.85 9.07 10.35
CA ILE A 56 -7.08 8.28 11.57
C ILE A 56 -8.50 8.55 12.10
N ASP A 57 -8.90 9.82 12.17
CA ASP A 57 -10.23 10.21 12.64
C ASP A 57 -11.32 9.61 11.75
N PHE A 58 -11.14 9.63 10.42
CA PHE A 58 -12.06 8.98 9.48
C PHE A 58 -12.27 7.49 9.79
N TYR A 59 -11.20 6.72 10.00
CA TYR A 59 -11.35 5.30 10.32
C TYR A 59 -11.92 5.06 11.71
N LYS A 60 -11.69 5.98 12.65
CA LYS A 60 -12.25 5.90 14.00
C LYS A 60 -13.78 6.05 14.00
N GLU A 61 -14.32 6.85 13.07
CA GLU A 61 -15.77 6.95 12.85
C GLU A 61 -16.37 5.66 12.28
N LEU A 62 -15.62 4.92 11.48
CA LEU A 62 -16.07 3.65 10.88
C LEU A 62 -15.91 2.46 11.85
N SER A 63 -14.86 2.46 12.67
CA SER A 63 -14.54 1.37 13.58
C SER A 63 -13.80 1.90 14.81
N GLY A 64 -14.40 1.74 15.98
CA GLY A 64 -13.87 2.24 17.24
C GLY A 64 -12.64 1.48 17.75
N GLU A 65 -12.06 2.00 18.83
CA GLU A 65 -10.91 1.40 19.54
C GLU A 65 -11.20 -0.04 19.98
N GLY A 66 -10.18 -0.92 19.90
CA GLY A 66 -10.29 -2.34 20.26
C GLY A 66 -10.98 -3.22 19.21
N LYS A 67 -11.39 -2.67 18.06
CA LYS A 67 -12.08 -3.41 17.00
C LYS A 67 -11.11 -3.97 15.94
N MET A 68 -11.67 -4.78 15.04
CA MET A 68 -10.97 -5.38 13.90
C MET A 68 -11.34 -4.68 12.60
N ILE A 69 -10.35 -4.45 11.73
CA ILE A 69 -10.52 -4.04 10.33
C ILE A 69 -9.79 -5.04 9.42
N ILE A 70 -10.37 -5.33 8.25
CA ILE A 70 -9.71 -6.09 7.19
C ILE A 70 -9.47 -5.13 6.02
N ASP A 71 -8.20 -4.94 5.65
CA ASP A 71 -7.76 -4.06 4.57
C ASP A 71 -7.38 -4.92 3.35
N ILE A 72 -8.23 -4.93 2.33
CA ILE A 72 -8.07 -5.76 1.12
C ILE A 72 -7.35 -4.95 0.05
N GLY A 73 -6.19 -5.42 -0.40
CA GLY A 73 -5.32 -4.64 -1.29
C GLY A 73 -4.57 -3.57 -0.51
N ALA A 74 -4.03 -3.95 0.66
CA ALA A 74 -3.35 -3.08 1.60
C ALA A 74 -2.13 -2.36 1.00
N HIS A 75 -1.59 -2.86 -0.11
CA HIS A 75 -0.45 -2.27 -0.79
C HIS A 75 0.71 -2.04 0.19
N THR A 76 1.33 -0.86 0.20
CA THR A 76 2.40 -0.52 1.14
C THR A 76 1.90 -0.20 2.54
N GLY A 77 0.58 -0.17 2.78
CA GLY A 77 -0.04 0.08 4.08
C GLY A 77 -0.44 1.54 4.33
N ASP A 78 -0.64 2.35 3.28
CA ASP A 78 -1.00 3.77 3.43
C ASP A 78 -2.42 3.98 3.99
N THR A 79 -3.28 2.97 3.86
CA THR A 79 -4.58 2.87 4.55
C THR A 79 -4.47 2.05 5.84
N THR A 80 -3.72 0.94 5.80
CA THR A 80 -3.56 0.00 6.93
C THR A 80 -3.00 0.66 8.18
N VAL A 81 -1.97 1.51 8.06
CA VAL A 81 -1.35 2.19 9.22
C VAL A 81 -2.32 3.16 9.89
N PRO A 82 -3.00 4.10 9.16
CA PRO A 82 -4.06 4.90 9.75
C PRO A 82 -5.20 4.09 10.38
N MET A 83 -5.67 3.02 9.73
CA MET A 83 -6.69 2.12 10.28
C MET A 83 -6.25 1.52 11.62
N ALA A 84 -4.99 1.09 11.72
CA ALA A 84 -4.45 0.47 12.92
C ALA A 84 -4.24 1.45 14.07
N LEU A 85 -3.90 2.70 13.75
CA LEU A 85 -3.89 3.79 14.73
C LEU A 85 -5.30 4.10 15.24
N ALA A 86 -6.30 4.04 14.36
CA ALA A 86 -7.69 4.33 14.73
C ALA A 86 -8.30 3.30 15.68
N VAL A 87 -8.06 2.00 15.43
CA VAL A 87 -8.51 0.91 16.34
C VAL A 87 -7.57 0.70 17.54
N GLY A 88 -6.39 1.33 17.52
CA GLY A 88 -5.41 1.30 18.59
C GLY A 88 -4.75 -0.06 18.82
N LYS A 89 -3.86 -0.11 19.82
CA LYS A 89 -3.06 -1.30 20.14
C LYS A 89 -3.88 -2.51 20.56
N SER A 90 -5.04 -2.27 21.19
CA SER A 90 -5.99 -3.30 21.62
C SER A 90 -6.85 -3.83 20.47
N GLY A 91 -6.92 -3.10 19.35
CA GLY A 91 -7.57 -3.55 18.11
C GLY A 91 -6.66 -4.41 17.25
N ILE A 92 -7.08 -4.66 16.01
CA ILE A 92 -6.28 -5.40 15.03
C ILE A 92 -6.66 -5.02 13.60
N VAL A 93 -5.65 -4.90 12.72
CA VAL A 93 -5.87 -4.76 11.28
C VAL A 93 -5.22 -5.92 10.55
N LEU A 94 -6.00 -6.64 9.74
CA LEU A 94 -5.51 -7.65 8.81
C LEU A 94 -5.27 -6.99 7.46
N GLY A 95 -4.02 -6.79 7.07
CA GLY A 95 -3.66 -6.15 5.79
C GLY A 95 -3.31 -7.19 4.74
N LEU A 96 -4.16 -7.37 3.72
CA LEU A 96 -4.00 -8.37 2.67
C LEU A 96 -3.32 -7.74 1.45
N GLU A 97 -2.16 -8.25 1.06
CA GLU A 97 -1.44 -7.83 -0.14
C GLU A 97 -0.76 -9.03 -0.83
N PRO A 98 -1.26 -9.49 -2.01
CA PRO A 98 -0.70 -10.65 -2.70
C PRO A 98 0.63 -10.37 -3.42
N ASN A 99 0.97 -9.12 -3.72
CA ASN A 99 2.20 -8.79 -4.42
C ASN A 99 3.41 -8.97 -3.47
N PRO A 100 4.32 -9.93 -3.73
CA PRO A 100 5.41 -10.23 -2.82
C PRO A 100 6.41 -9.08 -2.67
N TYR A 101 6.52 -8.17 -3.65
CA TYR A 101 7.46 -7.04 -3.57
C TYR A 101 6.90 -5.90 -2.71
N VAL A 102 5.58 -5.66 -2.82
CA VAL A 102 4.89 -4.65 -2.02
C VAL A 102 4.65 -5.17 -0.59
N TYR A 103 4.35 -6.46 -0.45
CA TYR A 103 4.17 -7.12 0.85
C TYR A 103 5.37 -6.91 1.79
N LYS A 104 6.61 -6.96 1.28
CA LYS A 104 7.82 -6.66 2.08
C LYS A 104 7.77 -5.27 2.74
N ILE A 105 7.12 -4.31 2.09
CA ILE A 105 6.94 -2.96 2.62
C ILE A 105 5.80 -2.91 3.62
N LEU A 106 4.69 -3.61 3.35
CA LEU A 106 3.58 -3.76 4.28
C LEU A 106 4.03 -4.42 5.60
N GLU A 107 4.79 -5.51 5.51
CA GLU A 107 5.40 -6.21 6.64
C GLU A 107 6.34 -5.29 7.42
N LYS A 108 7.11 -4.44 6.72
CA LYS A 108 7.89 -3.42 7.41
C LYS A 108 7.00 -2.44 8.16
N ASN A 109 5.95 -1.93 7.52
CA ASN A 109 5.03 -0.95 8.09
C ASN A 109 4.22 -1.50 9.27
N SER A 110 3.87 -2.78 9.27
CA SER A 110 3.15 -3.43 10.38
C SER A 110 3.95 -3.42 11.68
N ALA A 111 5.29 -3.44 11.59
CA ALA A 111 6.18 -3.53 12.74
C ALA A 111 6.73 -2.17 13.24
N LEU A 112 6.47 -1.07 12.53
CA LEU A 112 7.13 0.22 12.81
C LEU A 112 6.55 1.01 14.00
N ASN A 113 5.32 0.71 14.42
CA ASN A 113 4.58 1.46 15.45
C ASN A 113 4.04 0.54 16.57
N PRO A 114 4.86 -0.33 17.18
CA PRO A 114 4.41 -1.43 18.02
C PRO A 114 3.65 -0.99 19.28
N ASP A 115 3.86 0.23 19.76
CA ASP A 115 3.19 0.74 20.96
C ASP A 115 1.76 1.21 20.68
N ASN A 116 1.46 1.58 19.43
CA ASN A 116 0.18 2.18 19.05
C ASN A 116 -0.69 1.28 18.17
N THR A 117 -0.09 0.30 17.48
CA THR A 117 -0.77 -0.50 16.46
C THR A 117 -0.63 -2.00 16.68
N ASN A 118 -1.58 -2.74 16.12
CA ASN A 118 -1.52 -4.19 15.96
C ASN A 118 -1.95 -4.54 14.53
N ILE A 119 -0.98 -4.84 13.66
CA ILE A 119 -1.20 -5.11 12.25
C ILE A 119 -0.68 -6.52 11.95
N VAL A 120 -1.51 -7.35 11.33
CA VAL A 120 -1.13 -8.66 10.80
C VAL A 120 -1.12 -8.57 9.28
N PRO A 121 0.06 -8.47 8.65
CA PRO A 121 0.18 -8.46 7.20
C PRO A 121 0.05 -9.88 6.64
N LEU A 122 -0.80 -10.06 5.65
CA LEU A 122 -1.13 -11.35 5.04
C LEU A 122 -0.82 -11.33 3.54
N PRO A 123 0.03 -12.25 3.02
CA PRO A 123 0.42 -12.28 1.61
C PRO A 123 -0.63 -12.98 0.73
N PHE A 124 -1.89 -12.55 0.84
CA PHE A 124 -3.04 -13.19 0.19
C PHE A 124 -3.83 -12.19 -0.65
N ALA A 125 -4.42 -12.69 -1.75
CA ALA A 125 -5.51 -12.03 -2.44
C ALA A 125 -6.84 -12.43 -1.77
N ALA A 126 -7.83 -11.55 -1.81
CA ALA A 126 -9.19 -11.88 -1.42
C ALA A 126 -10.04 -12.05 -2.68
N THR A 127 -10.60 -13.24 -2.87
CA THR A 127 -11.45 -13.63 -4.00
C THR A 127 -12.72 -14.33 -3.48
N GLU A 128 -13.71 -14.53 -4.36
CA GLU A 128 -14.95 -15.25 -3.99
C GLU A 128 -14.69 -16.74 -3.67
N GLU A 129 -13.69 -17.32 -4.32
CA GLU A 129 -13.28 -18.72 -4.17
C GLU A 129 -11.75 -18.82 -4.18
N ASP A 130 -11.23 -19.90 -3.59
CA ASP A 130 -9.81 -20.23 -3.65
C ASP A 130 -9.42 -20.62 -5.08
N GLY A 131 -8.28 -20.11 -5.56
CA GLY A 131 -7.81 -20.44 -6.90
C GLY A 131 -6.55 -19.70 -7.33
N GLU A 132 -6.08 -20.03 -8.52
CA GLU A 132 -4.97 -19.34 -9.18
C GLU A 132 -5.50 -18.27 -10.13
N PHE A 133 -5.04 -17.03 -9.94
CA PHE A 133 -5.47 -15.89 -10.74
C PHE A 133 -4.27 -15.13 -11.30
N ILE A 134 -4.41 -14.61 -12.51
CA ILE A 134 -3.38 -13.76 -13.11
C ILE A 134 -3.58 -12.32 -12.63
N PHE A 135 -2.64 -11.85 -11.81
CA PHE A 135 -2.58 -10.47 -11.37
C PHE A 135 -1.69 -9.65 -12.32
N ASN A 136 -2.25 -8.59 -12.90
CA ASN A 136 -1.59 -7.80 -13.94
C ASN A 136 -1.01 -6.53 -13.33
N TYR A 137 0.12 -6.06 -13.85
CA TYR A 137 0.83 -4.90 -13.30
C TYR A 137 1.15 -3.87 -14.37
N SER A 138 1.14 -2.60 -13.98
CA SER A 138 1.36 -1.47 -14.88
C SER A 138 2.83 -1.19 -15.23
N ASP A 139 3.75 -1.97 -14.66
CA ASP A 139 5.19 -1.94 -14.91
C ASP A 139 5.89 -3.24 -14.47
N ALA A 140 7.10 -3.46 -14.98
CA ALA A 140 7.90 -4.67 -14.76
C ALA A 140 8.40 -4.85 -13.31
N SER A 141 8.30 -3.83 -12.45
CA SER A 141 8.69 -3.85 -11.04
C SER A 141 7.49 -3.87 -10.09
N PHE A 142 6.29 -4.16 -10.64
CA PHE A 142 5.12 -4.55 -9.87
C PHE A 142 4.59 -3.43 -8.95
N CYS A 143 4.61 -2.16 -9.37
CA CYS A 143 4.15 -1.07 -8.50
C CYS A 143 2.66 -1.15 -8.19
N ASN A 144 1.83 -1.11 -9.22
CA ASN A 144 0.39 -1.08 -9.07
C ASN A 144 -0.21 -2.03 -10.10
N GLY A 145 -1.15 -2.86 -9.65
CA GLY A 145 -1.72 -3.95 -10.40
C GLY A 145 -3.11 -4.31 -9.94
N GLY A 146 -3.71 -5.29 -10.62
CA GLY A 146 -5.07 -5.71 -10.36
C GLY A 146 -5.47 -6.97 -11.12
N PHE A 147 -6.59 -7.55 -10.70
CA PHE A 147 -7.26 -8.62 -11.42
C PHE A 147 -8.20 -8.01 -12.49
N LEU A 148 -7.86 -8.19 -13.78
CA LEU A 148 -8.51 -7.47 -14.88
C LEU A 148 -9.77 -8.12 -15.42
N SER A 149 -10.00 -9.41 -15.16
CA SER A 149 -11.10 -10.18 -15.76
C SER A 149 -12.49 -9.62 -15.39
N GLN A 150 -12.61 -8.88 -14.30
CA GLN A 150 -13.84 -8.21 -13.86
C GLN A 150 -13.98 -6.77 -14.38
N ILE A 151 -12.93 -6.17 -14.98
CA ILE A 151 -12.95 -4.80 -15.51
C ILE A 151 -13.59 -4.81 -16.91
N LYS A 152 -14.93 -4.82 -16.96
CA LYS A 152 -15.70 -4.70 -18.21
C LYS A 152 -15.53 -3.34 -18.92
N ASN A 153 -14.83 -2.37 -18.34
CA ASN A 153 -14.69 -1.01 -18.87
C ASN A 153 -13.28 -0.71 -19.42
N ARG A 154 -13.14 -0.77 -20.75
CA ARG A 154 -11.98 -0.32 -21.55
C ARG A 154 -11.63 1.19 -21.44
N LYS A 155 -12.26 1.95 -20.53
CA LYS A 155 -12.06 3.42 -20.39
C LYS A 155 -11.05 3.82 -19.29
N HIS A 156 -10.43 2.88 -18.60
CA HIS A 156 -9.30 3.23 -17.73
C HIS A 156 -8.09 3.58 -18.60
N LYS A 157 -7.52 4.79 -18.42
CA LYS A 157 -6.28 5.25 -19.09
C LYS A 157 -5.02 4.48 -18.64
N HIS A 158 -5.19 3.27 -18.14
CA HIS A 158 -4.14 2.35 -17.75
C HIS A 158 -4.21 1.17 -18.71
N ASN A 159 -3.27 1.14 -19.67
CA ASN A 159 -2.96 -0.10 -20.35
C ASN A 159 -2.17 -0.93 -19.32
N TYR A 160 -2.87 -1.87 -18.69
CA TYR A 160 -2.23 -2.95 -17.96
C TYR A 160 -1.53 -3.89 -18.95
#